data_AF-A0AAD7RKY2-F1
#
_entry.id   AF-A0AAD7RKY2-F1
#
_cell.length_a   1.000
_cell.length_b   1.000
_cell.length_c   1.000
_cell.angle_alpha   90.00
_cell.angle_beta   90.00
_cell.angle_gamma   90.00
#
_symmetry.space_group_name_H-M   'P 1'
#
loop_
_entity.id
_entity.type
_entity.pdbx_description
1 polymer ?
#
loop_
_entity_poly.entity_id
_entity_poly.type
_entity_poly.pdbx_seq_one_letter_code
_entity_poly.pdbx_strand_id
1 'polypeptide(L)'
;MIRHSMDVVKNAVEHLNPGQTPVVTFDQPLFALAKQIQWKWPESYGEDQIVVMFGGLHIEMVALKTLGDWLQGSGWVQALVQAEIATAGTADSFLRASHVLRTRRAQ
;
A
#
# COMPACT_ATOMS: atom_id res chain seq x y z
N MET A 1 -1.58 -19.09 8.19
CA MET A 1 -1.22 -18.14 7.11
C MET A 1 -0.90 -16.75 7.66
N ILE A 2 -1.86 -16.00 8.24
CA ILE A 2 -1.63 -14.60 8.67
C ILE A 2 -0.52 -14.44 9.72
N ARG A 3 -0.48 -15.29 10.75
CA ARG A 3 0.60 -15.29 11.73
C ARG A 3 1.98 -15.45 11.08
N HIS A 4 2.11 -16.40 10.15
CA HIS A 4 3.36 -16.62 9.41
C HIS A 4 3.72 -15.41 8.55
N SER A 5 2.74 -14.77 7.88
CA SER A 5 2.98 -13.52 7.16
C SER A 5 3.50 -12.41 8.08
N MET A 6 2.97 -12.29 9.30
CA MET A 6 3.46 -11.34 10.30
C MET A 6 4.91 -11.66 10.71
N ASP A 7 5.25 -12.93 10.94
CA ASP A 7 6.62 -13.36 11.25
C ASP A 7 7.60 -13.01 10.11
N VAL A 8 7.20 -13.23 8.85
CA VAL A 8 8.02 -12.87 7.68
C VAL A 8 8.26 -11.36 7.62
N VAL A 9 7.24 -10.54 7.86
CA VAL A 9 7.40 -9.07 7.88
C VAL A 9 8.32 -8.64 9.03
N LYS A 10 8.16 -9.19 10.23
CA LYS A 10 9.06 -8.91 11.36
C LYS A 10 10.51 -9.24 11.01
N ASN A 11 10.76 -10.43 10.47
CA ASN A 11 12.11 -10.86 10.08
C ASN A 11 12.71 -9.99 8.98
N ALA A 12 11.90 -9.56 8.00
CA ALA A 12 12.36 -8.67 6.93
C ALA A 12 12.73 -7.29 7.46
N VAL A 13 11.93 -6.72 8.36
CA VAL A 13 12.22 -5.41 8.98
C VAL A 13 13.42 -5.51 9.91
N GLU A 14 13.55 -6.57 10.71
CA GLU A 14 14.74 -6.76 11.55
C GLU A 14 16.02 -6.88 10.71
N HIS A 15 15.95 -7.53 9.54
CA HIS A 15 17.09 -7.64 8.64
C HIS A 15 17.45 -6.31 7.95
N LEU A 16 16.45 -5.56 7.47
CA LEU A 16 16.67 -4.34 6.69
C LEU A 16 16.82 -3.08 7.55
N ASN A 17 16.13 -3.02 8.69
CA ASN A 17 16.03 -1.87 9.60
C ASN A 17 15.99 -2.34 11.07
N PRO A 18 17.10 -2.86 11.62
CA PRO A 18 17.14 -3.39 12.99
C PRO A 18 16.63 -2.38 14.03
N GLY A 19 15.80 -2.84 14.96
CA GLY A 19 15.27 -2.01 16.05
C GLY A 19 14.08 -1.11 15.67
N GLN A 20 13.61 -1.13 14.42
CA GLN A 20 12.35 -0.48 14.03
C GLN A 20 11.15 -1.41 14.21
N THR A 21 10.02 -0.87 14.68
CA THR A 21 8.77 -1.62 14.73
C THR A 21 8.18 -1.78 13.34
N PRO A 22 7.95 -3.01 12.85
CA PRO A 22 7.35 -3.26 11.54
C PRO A 22 5.91 -2.74 11.47
N VAL A 23 5.52 -2.25 10.31
CA VAL A 23 4.14 -1.89 9.98
C VAL A 23 3.65 -2.79 8.85
N VAL A 24 2.50 -3.44 9.05
CA VAL A 24 1.86 -4.27 8.02
C VAL A 24 0.42 -3.81 7.79
N THR A 25 0.03 -3.72 6.52
CA THR A 25 -1.34 -3.39 6.12
C THR A 25 -2.11 -4.64 5.78
N PHE A 26 -3.32 -4.78 6.34
CA PHE A 26 -4.25 -5.84 5.96
C PHE A 26 -5.61 -5.24 5.57
N ASP A 27 -6.24 -5.83 4.56
CA ASP A 27 -7.63 -5.54 4.22
C ASP A 27 -8.60 -6.25 5.19
N GLN A 28 -9.89 -5.92 5.09
CA GLN A 28 -10.86 -6.12 6.16
C GLN A 28 -10.91 -7.52 6.82
N PRO A 29 -11.05 -8.64 6.11
CA PRO A 29 -11.07 -9.96 6.78
C PRO A 29 -9.71 -10.33 7.38
N LEU A 30 -8.62 -9.89 6.77
CA LEU A 30 -7.27 -10.21 7.22
C LEU A 30 -6.86 -9.35 8.43
N PHE A 31 -7.30 -8.10 8.47
CA PHE A 31 -7.09 -7.20 9.59
C PHE A 31 -7.73 -7.73 10.87
N ALA A 32 -8.98 -8.21 10.78
CA ALA A 32 -9.67 -8.80 11.92
C ALA A 32 -8.90 -10.02 12.48
N LEU A 33 -8.43 -10.91 11.59
CA LEU A 33 -7.62 -12.06 11.98
C LEU A 33 -6.27 -11.64 12.60
N ALA A 34 -5.61 -10.62 12.04
CA ALA A 34 -4.37 -10.10 12.57
C ALA A 34 -4.56 -9.48 13.97
N LYS A 35 -5.63 -8.71 14.20
CA LYS A 35 -5.95 -8.19 15.55
C LYS A 35 -6.23 -9.31 16.56
N GLN A 36 -6.95 -10.36 16.16
CA GLN A 36 -7.15 -11.54 17.02
C GLN A 36 -5.81 -12.20 17.41
N ILE A 37 -4.84 -12.26 16.49
CA ILE A 37 -3.49 -12.76 16.76
C ILE A 37 -2.77 -11.83 17.76
N GLN A 38 -2.82 -10.50 17.56
CA GLN A 38 -2.21 -9.54 18.49
C GLN A 38 -2.79 -9.68 19.90
N TRP A 39 -4.12 -9.81 20.03
CA TRP A 39 -4.77 -9.95 21.34
C TRP A 39 -4.51 -11.31 22.01
N LYS A 40 -4.34 -12.38 21.22
CA LYS A 40 -4.07 -13.72 21.75
C LYS A 40 -2.62 -13.87 22.24
N TRP A 41 -1.67 -13.17 21.62
CA TRP A 41 -0.24 -13.29 21.89
C TRP A 41 0.44 -11.91 21.93
N PRO A 42 0.10 -11.05 22.90
CA PRO A 42 0.60 -9.67 22.96
C PRO A 42 2.11 -9.59 23.12
N GLU A 43 2.75 -10.54 23.82
CA GLU A 43 4.21 -10.55 23.98
C GLU A 43 4.96 -10.74 22.66
N SER A 44 4.37 -11.44 21.69
CA SER A 44 5.01 -11.75 20.40
C SER A 44 4.53 -10.85 19.26
N TYR A 45 3.28 -10.38 19.33
CA TYR A 45 2.59 -9.67 18.25
C TYR A 45 1.88 -8.39 18.71
N GLY A 46 2.14 -7.91 19.93
CA GLY A 46 1.63 -6.63 20.42
C GLY A 46 1.99 -5.46 19.50
N GLU A 47 1.37 -4.30 19.73
CA GLU A 47 1.58 -3.12 18.88
C GLU A 47 3.01 -2.57 18.98
N ASP A 48 3.72 -2.86 20.06
CA ASP A 48 5.16 -2.62 20.23
C ASP A 48 6.03 -3.56 19.36
N GLN A 49 5.50 -4.75 19.03
CA GLN A 49 6.19 -5.77 18.24
C GLN A 49 5.89 -5.67 16.74
N ILE A 50 4.66 -5.30 16.37
CA ILE A 50 4.23 -5.10 14.98
C ILE A 50 2.94 -4.27 14.94
N VAL A 51 2.92 -3.22 14.14
CA VAL A 51 1.73 -2.40 13.93
C VAL A 51 0.91 -2.99 12.79
N VAL A 52 -0.35 -3.28 13.06
CA VAL A 52 -1.30 -3.74 12.05
C VAL A 52 -2.22 -2.58 11.64
N MET A 53 -2.15 -2.15 10.39
CA MET A 53 -2.93 -1.06 9.84
C MET A 53 -4.06 -1.56 8.93
N PHE A 54 -5.27 -1.02 9.11
CA PHE A 54 -6.46 -1.41 8.35
C PHE A 54 -6.48 -0.75 6.96
N GLY A 55 -6.73 -1.55 5.92
CA GLY A 55 -7.20 -1.07 4.62
C GLY A 55 -6.19 -0.22 3.84
N GLY A 56 -4.89 -0.36 4.09
CA GLY A 56 -3.86 0.47 3.44
C GLY A 56 -3.96 0.50 1.91
N LEU A 57 -4.24 -0.66 1.28
CA LEU A 57 -4.42 -0.75 -0.17
C LEU A 57 -5.64 0.03 -0.64
N HIS A 58 -6.78 -0.10 0.04
CA HIS A 58 -8.02 0.60 -0.34
C HIS A 58 -7.91 2.10 -0.09
N ILE A 59 -7.27 2.53 1.00
CA ILE A 59 -6.99 3.94 1.30
C ILE A 59 -6.13 4.55 0.19
N GLU A 60 -5.06 3.86 -0.19
CA GLU A 60 -4.20 4.29 -1.29
C GLU A 60 -4.96 4.36 -2.60
N MET A 61 -5.74 3.33 -2.96
CA MET A 61 -6.57 3.34 -4.16
C MET A 61 -7.51 4.53 -4.22
N VAL A 62 -8.17 4.86 -3.11
CA VAL A 62 -9.06 6.03 -3.04
C VAL A 62 -8.27 7.32 -3.20
N ALA A 63 -7.15 7.47 -2.49
CA ALA A 63 -6.30 8.67 -2.60
C ALA A 63 -5.79 8.89 -4.03
N LEU A 64 -5.31 7.82 -4.68
CA LEU A 64 -4.84 7.86 -6.07
C LEU A 64 -5.96 8.25 -7.05
N LYS A 65 -7.17 7.73 -6.87
CA LYS A 65 -8.33 8.11 -7.69
C LYS A 65 -8.68 9.59 -7.49
N THR A 66 -8.73 10.06 -6.25
CA THR A 66 -9.03 11.48 -5.97
C THR A 66 -8.00 12.42 -6.60
N LEU A 67 -6.71 12.06 -6.56
CA LEU A 67 -5.66 12.80 -7.27
C LEU A 67 -5.83 12.75 -8.79
N GLY A 68 -6.20 11.59 -9.32
CA GLY A 68 -6.48 11.41 -10.74
C GLY A 68 -7.65 12.24 -11.24
N ASP A 69 -8.73 12.29 -10.47
CA ASP A 69 -9.92 13.12 -10.73
C ASP A 69 -9.53 14.61 -10.74
N TRP A 70 -8.67 15.03 -9.80
CA TRP A 70 -8.14 16.39 -9.76
C TRP A 70 -7.28 16.74 -10.97
N LEU A 71 -6.46 15.79 -11.44
CA LEU A 71 -5.58 15.98 -12.60
C LEU A 71 -6.31 15.80 -13.94
N GLN A 72 -7.56 15.37 -13.94
CA GLN A 72 -8.29 15.14 -15.17
C GLN A 72 -8.48 16.45 -15.94
N GLY A 73 -8.12 16.45 -17.23
CA GLY A 73 -8.20 17.64 -18.09
C GLY A 73 -7.08 18.67 -17.87
N SER A 74 -6.15 18.44 -16.94
CA SER A 74 -5.03 19.36 -16.65
C SER A 74 -3.91 19.37 -17.70
N GLY A 75 -3.95 18.46 -18.68
CA GLY A 75 -2.83 18.23 -19.60
C GLY A 75 -1.81 17.19 -19.12
N TRP A 76 -1.99 16.61 -17.92
CA TRP A 76 -1.03 15.65 -17.34
C TRP A 76 -0.78 14.42 -18.21
N VAL A 77 -1.84 13.88 -18.85
CA VAL A 77 -1.72 12.75 -19.78
C VAL A 77 -0.81 13.12 -20.96
N GLN A 78 -1.02 14.30 -21.54
CA GLN A 78 -0.22 14.80 -22.65
C GLN A 78 1.24 15.02 -22.23
N ALA A 79 1.49 15.54 -21.03
CA ALA A 79 2.84 15.74 -20.51
C ALA A 79 3.60 14.41 -20.40
N LEU A 80 2.96 13.36 -19.84
CA LEU A 80 3.57 12.03 -19.72
C LEU A 80 3.84 11.37 -21.07
N VAL A 81 2.95 11.59 -22.05
CA VAL A 81 3.10 11.05 -23.41
C VAL A 81 4.22 11.77 -24.15
N GLN A 82 4.29 13.10 -24.06
CA GLN A 82 5.32 13.92 -24.71
C GLN A 82 6.70 13.68 -24.11
N ALA A 83 6.79 13.37 -22.82
CA ALA A 83 8.03 12.98 -22.16
C ALA A 83 8.44 11.52 -22.45
N GLU A 84 7.70 10.79 -23.30
CA GLU A 84 7.93 9.38 -23.64
C GLU A 84 7.92 8.43 -22.41
N ILE A 85 7.30 8.85 -21.31
CA ILE A 85 7.21 8.06 -20.07
C ILE A 85 6.19 6.93 -20.23
N ALA A 86 5.09 7.18 -20.94
CA ALA A 86 4.02 6.20 -21.13
C ALA A 86 3.23 6.48 -22.42
N THR A 87 2.63 5.42 -22.99
CA THR A 87 1.65 5.59 -24.08
C THR A 87 0.37 6.25 -23.58
N ALA A 88 -0.41 6.89 -24.46
CA ALA A 88 -1.60 7.64 -24.08
C ALA A 88 -2.60 6.83 -23.24
N GLY A 89 -2.87 5.57 -23.62
CA GLY A 89 -3.75 4.69 -22.82
C GLY A 89 -3.17 4.31 -21.46
N THR A 90 -1.84 4.18 -21.37
CA THR A 90 -1.16 3.87 -20.10
C THR A 90 -1.15 5.09 -19.18
N ALA A 91 -0.85 6.28 -19.72
CA ALA A 91 -0.91 7.54 -18.98
C ALA A 91 -2.33 7.84 -18.46
N ASP A 92 -3.38 7.64 -19.28
CA ASP A 92 -4.78 7.77 -18.83
C ASP A 92 -5.12 6.78 -17.71
N SER A 93 -4.60 5.55 -17.78
CA SER A 93 -4.80 4.54 -16.73
C SER A 93 -4.19 4.93 -15.38
N PHE A 94 -3.17 5.80 -15.36
CA PHE A 94 -2.58 6.30 -14.13
C PHE A 94 -3.53 7.21 -13.38
N LEU A 95 -4.19 8.15 -14.07
CA LEU A 95 -5.20 9.03 -13.48
C LEU A 95 -6.40 8.22 -12.99
N ARG A 96 -6.84 7.20 -13.74
CA ARG A 96 -7.96 6.35 -13.28
C ARG A 96 -7.59 5.39 -12.15
N ALA A 97 -6.33 5.36 -11.72
CA ALA A 97 -5.77 4.41 -10.78
C ALA A 97 -6.19 2.94 -11.06
N SER A 98 -6.30 2.59 -12.35
CA SER A 98 -6.79 1.26 -12.76
C SER A 98 -5.80 0.15 -12.40
N HIS A 99 -4.53 0.51 -12.23
CA HIS A 99 -3.47 -0.37 -11.76
C HIS A 99 -2.59 0.37 -10.74
N VAL A 100 -2.85 0.18 -9.45
CA VAL A 100 -2.14 0.86 -8.33
C VAL A 100 -0.63 0.82 -8.49
N LEU A 101 -0.05 -0.36 -8.77
CA LEU A 101 1.39 -0.52 -8.95
C LEU A 101 1.97 0.31 -10.10
N ARG A 102 1.19 0.52 -11.17
CA ARG A 102 1.61 1.35 -12.30
C ARG A 102 1.43 2.83 -11.98
N THR A 103 0.33 3.19 -11.34
CA THR A 103 0.07 4.57 -10.89
C THR A 103 1.14 5.06 -9.91
N ARG A 104 1.65 4.21 -9.01
CA ARG A 104 2.78 4.54 -8.11
C ARG A 104 4.06 4.98 -8.85
N ARG A 105 4.28 4.51 -10.08
CA ARG A 105 5.47 4.88 -10.87
C ARG A 105 5.34 6.25 -11.54
N ALA A 106 4.13 6.78 -11.61
CA ALA A 106 3.82 8.04 -12.28
C ALA A 106 3.75 9.24 -11.32
N GLN A 107 3.95 8.99 -10.03
CA GLN A 107 4.10 9.97 -8.95
C GLN A 107 5.57 10.00 -8.53
#